data_AF-A0A9D7JXZ4-F1
#
_entry.id   AF-A0A9D7JXZ4-F1
#
_cell.length_a   1.000
_cell.length_b   1.000
_cell.length_c   1.000
_cell.angle_alpha   90.00
_cell.angle_beta   90.00
_cell.angle_gamma   90.00
#
_symmetry.space_group_name_H-M   'P 1'
#
loop_
_entity.id
_entity.type
_entity.pdbx_description
1 polymer ?
#
loop_
_entity_poly.entity_id
_entity_poly.type
_entity_poly.pdbx_seq_one_letter_code
_entity_poly.pdbx_strand_id
1 'polypeptide(L)'
;MTKLIYTGIALIILSSCAPSLSPYTQKLYDRYEWKEADLKKVQFYLSDDIVLRRKAGSGKAEINQGQIKVIDGTRYEIVKFKRGTPGVLLFMPKENRMAISFEEGKANDANYLMFGPNPTVNNQYVLLAADWDKRSGEVTYQGKKWETSSHSAFAGLEINLKNIDQNNTEARVAKGRTVE
;
A
#
# COMPACT_ATOMS: atom_id res chain seq x y z
N MET A 1 -26.46 -26.55 -55.42
CA MET A 1 -26.08 -27.15 -54.13
C MET A 1 -25.21 -26.15 -53.38
N THR A 2 -25.83 -25.28 -52.60
CA THR A 2 -25.17 -24.18 -51.88
C THR A 2 -24.79 -24.69 -50.49
N LYS A 3 -23.50 -24.81 -50.19
CA LYS A 3 -23.01 -25.02 -48.82
C LYS A 3 -22.46 -23.70 -48.30
N LEU A 4 -23.28 -22.98 -47.53
CA LEU A 4 -22.79 -21.95 -46.62
C LEU A 4 -22.09 -22.67 -45.46
N ILE A 5 -20.79 -22.49 -45.34
CA ILE A 5 -20.01 -22.91 -44.17
C ILE A 5 -19.92 -21.69 -43.25
N TYR A 6 -20.72 -21.71 -42.18
CA TYR A 6 -20.64 -20.73 -41.09
C TYR A 6 -19.42 -21.05 -40.22
N THR A 7 -18.34 -20.31 -40.40
CA THR A 7 -17.19 -20.34 -39.48
C THR A 7 -17.54 -19.46 -38.29
N GLY A 8 -17.99 -20.07 -37.19
CA GLY A 8 -18.30 -19.38 -35.94
C GLY A 8 -17.05 -18.79 -35.28
N ILE A 9 -17.02 -17.47 -35.11
CA ILE A 9 -16.03 -16.77 -34.29
C ILE A 9 -16.45 -16.95 -32.83
N ALA A 10 -15.77 -17.84 -32.10
CA ALA A 10 -15.89 -17.93 -30.66
C ALA A 10 -15.17 -16.74 -30.01
N LEU A 11 -15.92 -15.69 -29.68
CA LEU A 11 -15.42 -14.55 -28.93
C LEU A 11 -15.24 -14.96 -27.46
N ILE A 12 -14.05 -15.44 -27.10
CA ILE A 12 -13.69 -15.70 -25.70
C ILE A 12 -13.52 -14.33 -25.01
N ILE A 13 -14.60 -13.84 -24.42
CA ILE A 13 -14.60 -12.71 -23.51
C ILE A 13 -13.94 -13.18 -22.21
N LEU A 14 -12.61 -13.04 -22.11
CA LEU A 14 -11.90 -13.11 -20.84
C LEU A 14 -12.26 -11.85 -20.04
N SER A 15 -13.38 -11.89 -19.32
CA SER A 15 -13.66 -10.93 -18.25
C SER A 15 -12.68 -11.19 -17.11
N SER A 16 -11.50 -10.59 -17.21
CA SER A 16 -10.60 -10.43 -16.07
C SER A 16 -11.32 -9.54 -15.06
N CYS A 17 -12.04 -10.13 -14.11
CA CYS A 17 -12.51 -9.43 -12.93
C CYS A 17 -11.28 -8.86 -12.23
N ALA A 18 -11.04 -7.56 -12.38
CA ALA A 18 -10.00 -6.87 -11.64
C ALA A 18 -10.21 -7.16 -10.13
N PRO A 19 -9.13 -7.37 -9.37
CA PRO A 19 -9.20 -7.46 -7.92
C PRO A 19 -10.04 -6.33 -7.33
N SER A 20 -11.11 -6.67 -6.61
CA SER A 20 -11.89 -5.68 -5.88
C SER A 20 -11.11 -5.31 -4.62
N LEU A 21 -10.28 -4.27 -4.73
CA LEU A 21 -9.58 -3.70 -3.58
C LEU A 21 -10.60 -3.13 -2.60
N SER A 22 -10.41 -3.44 -1.32
CA SER A 22 -11.25 -2.99 -0.23
C SER A 22 -10.41 -2.22 0.79
N PRO A 23 -10.92 -1.11 1.36
CA PRO A 23 -10.20 -0.39 2.39
C PRO A 23 -9.86 -1.28 3.57
N TYR A 24 -8.60 -1.25 4.00
CA TYR A 24 -8.15 -1.92 5.20
C TYR A 24 -8.56 -1.10 6.43
N THR A 25 -9.30 -1.73 7.33
CA THR A 25 -9.94 -1.08 8.48
C THR A 25 -9.63 -1.82 9.76
N GLN A 26 -9.73 -1.12 10.90
CA GLN A 26 -9.61 -1.75 12.22
C GLN A 26 -10.60 -2.91 12.38
N LYS A 27 -11.82 -2.79 11.85
CA LYS A 27 -12.83 -3.86 11.89
C LYS A 27 -12.37 -5.14 11.18
N LEU A 28 -11.61 -5.02 10.07
CA LEU A 28 -11.06 -6.19 9.38
C LEU A 28 -9.92 -6.82 10.20
N TYR A 29 -9.03 -5.99 10.74
CA TYR A 29 -7.97 -6.46 11.64
C TYR A 29 -8.54 -7.25 12.83
N ASP A 30 -9.54 -6.68 13.52
CA ASP A 30 -10.17 -7.30 14.69
C ASP A 30 -10.92 -8.59 14.31
N ARG A 31 -11.62 -8.60 13.16
CA ARG A 31 -12.42 -9.76 12.70
C ARG A 31 -11.58 -11.00 12.44
N TYR A 32 -10.41 -10.82 11.80
CA TYR A 32 -9.56 -11.94 11.40
C TYR A 32 -8.45 -12.24 12.42
N GLU A 33 -8.40 -11.51 13.55
CA GLU A 33 -7.41 -11.65 14.62
C GLU A 33 -5.97 -11.70 14.09
N TRP A 34 -5.67 -10.88 13.07
CA TRP A 34 -4.39 -10.94 12.37
C TRP A 34 -3.23 -10.55 13.27
N LYS A 35 -2.20 -11.40 13.28
CA LYS A 35 -0.91 -11.09 13.89
C LYS A 35 -0.02 -10.41 12.86
N GLU A 36 1.02 -9.72 13.33
CA GLU A 36 2.02 -9.10 12.44
C GLU A 36 2.57 -10.10 11.40
N ALA A 37 2.79 -11.35 11.80
CA ALA A 37 3.29 -12.41 10.92
C ALA A 37 2.31 -12.77 9.78
N ASP A 38 1.01 -12.61 9.99
CA ASP A 38 -0.01 -12.84 8.96
C ASP A 38 -0.08 -11.64 8.02
N LEU A 39 -0.05 -10.42 8.58
CA LEU A 39 -0.05 -9.17 7.81
C LEU A 39 1.19 -8.99 6.94
N LYS A 40 2.33 -9.57 7.33
CA LYS A 40 3.55 -9.63 6.50
C LYS A 40 3.38 -10.40 5.19
N LYS A 41 2.34 -11.23 5.08
CA LYS A 41 1.99 -11.98 3.86
C LYS A 41 0.96 -11.24 3.00
N VAL A 42 0.44 -10.12 3.47
CA VAL A 42 -0.58 -9.34 2.77
C VAL A 42 0.07 -8.28 1.88
N GLN A 43 -0.38 -8.23 0.63
CA GLN A 43 -0.07 -7.13 -0.28
C GLN A 43 -1.05 -5.98 -0.03
N PHE A 44 -0.53 -4.83 0.39
CA PHE A 44 -1.30 -3.60 0.52
C PHE A 44 -1.18 -2.75 -0.75
N TYR A 45 -2.14 -1.85 -0.94
CA TYR A 45 -2.17 -0.87 -2.03
C TYR A 45 -2.59 0.49 -1.48
N LEU A 46 -2.14 1.59 -2.10
CA LEU A 46 -2.62 2.93 -1.77
C LEU A 46 -3.98 3.24 -2.41
N SER A 47 -4.93 3.76 -1.64
CA SER A 47 -6.21 4.24 -2.17
C SER A 47 -6.10 5.57 -2.95
N ASP A 48 -5.07 6.37 -2.65
CA ASP A 48 -4.83 7.70 -3.24
C ASP A 48 -3.31 8.03 -3.32
N ASP A 49 -2.96 9.10 -4.04
CA ASP A 49 -1.59 9.58 -4.19
C ASP A 49 -1.03 10.14 -2.86
N ILE A 50 0.24 9.83 -2.57
CA ILE A 50 1.03 10.46 -1.50
C ILE A 50 2.15 11.27 -2.13
N VAL A 51 2.27 12.54 -1.77
CA VAL A 51 3.35 13.42 -2.26
C VAL A 51 4.13 13.97 -1.08
N LEU A 52 5.39 13.56 -0.99
CA LEU A 52 6.34 14.06 0.00
C LEU A 52 7.21 15.14 -0.62
N ARG A 53 7.48 16.19 0.15
CA ARG A 53 8.43 17.25 -0.21
C ARG A 53 9.36 17.59 0.94
N ARG A 54 10.59 17.94 0.60
CA ARG A 54 11.63 18.39 1.55
C ARG A 54 12.47 19.45 0.86
N LYS A 55 12.82 20.53 1.56
CA LYS A 55 13.74 21.54 1.00
C LYS A 55 15.10 20.89 0.72
N ALA A 56 15.60 21.03 -0.50
CA ALA A 56 16.91 20.55 -0.89
C ALA A 56 17.99 21.49 -0.33
N GLY A 57 19.05 20.93 0.27
CA GLY A 57 20.20 21.71 0.73
C GLY A 57 21.03 22.28 -0.43
N SER A 58 22.02 23.11 -0.10
CA SER A 58 22.97 23.69 -1.08
C SER A 58 23.99 22.70 -1.67
N GLY A 59 24.07 21.48 -1.11
CA GLY A 59 24.94 20.42 -1.61
C GLY A 59 24.42 19.72 -2.87
N LYS A 60 25.23 18.80 -3.43
CA LYS A 60 24.75 17.87 -4.46
C LYS A 60 23.56 17.10 -3.87
N ALA A 61 22.36 17.40 -4.34
CA ALA A 61 21.21 16.58 -4.06
C ALA A 61 21.50 15.20 -4.66
N GLU A 62 21.73 14.22 -3.79
CA GLU A 62 21.80 12.83 -4.21
C GLU A 62 20.40 12.44 -4.70
N ILE A 63 20.23 12.44 -6.02
CA ILE A 63 19.02 11.96 -6.68
C ILE A 63 19.05 10.44 -6.59
N ASN A 64 18.84 9.89 -5.39
CA ASN A 64 18.82 8.44 -5.22
C ASN A 64 17.42 7.89 -5.57
N GLN A 65 16.32 8.58 -5.23
CA GLN A 65 14.95 8.06 -5.42
C GLN A 65 13.84 9.13 -5.62
N GLY A 66 14.18 10.42 -5.70
CA GLY A 66 13.20 11.51 -5.82
C GLY A 66 13.55 12.52 -6.91
N GLN A 67 12.58 13.32 -7.34
CA GLN A 67 12.80 14.38 -8.34
C GLN A 67 13.06 15.73 -7.64
N ILE A 68 14.00 16.52 -8.17
CA ILE A 68 14.21 17.89 -7.69
C ILE A 68 13.29 18.83 -8.48
N LYS A 69 12.50 19.64 -7.77
CA LYS A 69 11.67 20.71 -8.37
C LYS A 69 11.98 22.06 -7.74
N VAL A 70 11.93 23.12 -8.56
CA VAL A 70 12.00 24.50 -8.06
C VAL A 70 10.56 25.02 -7.92
N ILE A 71 10.18 25.42 -6.72
CA ILE A 71 8.86 26.00 -6.39
C ILE A 71 9.14 27.32 -5.67
N ASP A 72 8.66 28.43 -6.22
CA ASP A 72 8.85 29.79 -5.68
C ASP A 72 10.31 30.12 -5.33
N GLY A 73 11.22 29.81 -6.26
CA GLY A 73 12.67 30.02 -6.09
C GLY A 73 13.36 29.06 -5.10
N THR A 74 12.62 28.20 -4.42
CA THR A 74 13.15 27.21 -3.47
C THR A 74 13.23 25.83 -4.13
N ARG A 75 14.36 25.13 -3.94
CA ARG A 75 14.55 23.76 -4.42
C ARG A 75 13.94 22.77 -3.43
N TYR A 76 13.14 21.84 -3.94
CA TYR A 76 12.54 20.75 -3.19
C TYR A 76 12.92 19.41 -3.79
N GLU A 77 13.27 18.45 -2.94
CA GLU A 77 13.22 17.02 -3.24
C GLU A 77 11.75 16.58 -3.14
N ILE A 78 11.27 15.82 -4.12
CA ILE A 78 9.88 15.33 -4.20
C ILE A 78 9.89 13.82 -4.39
N VAL A 79 9.12 13.11 -3.57
CA VAL A 79 8.81 11.68 -3.73
C VAL A 79 7.30 11.55 -3.94
N LYS A 80 6.89 10.80 -4.96
CA LYS A 80 5.47 10.60 -5.28
C LYS A 80 5.14 9.12 -5.33
N PHE A 81 4.25 8.70 -4.44
CA PHE A 81 3.62 7.39 -4.47
C PHE A 81 2.26 7.54 -5.15
N LYS A 82 2.02 6.75 -6.19
CA LYS A 82 0.74 6.82 -6.91
C LYS A 82 -0.31 5.96 -6.20
N ARG A 83 -1.58 6.30 -6.35
CA ARG A 83 -2.69 5.36 -6.09
C ARG A 83 -2.38 4.00 -6.72
N GLY A 84 -2.68 2.94 -5.98
CA GLY A 84 -2.44 1.56 -6.38
C GLY A 84 -0.98 1.12 -6.26
N THR A 85 -0.07 1.94 -5.71
CA THR A 85 1.30 1.48 -5.46
C THR A 85 1.29 0.32 -4.46
N PRO A 86 1.86 -0.84 -4.81
CA PRO A 86 1.91 -1.99 -3.91
C PRO A 86 2.88 -1.73 -2.76
N GLY A 87 2.47 -2.06 -1.54
CA GLY A 87 3.33 -2.00 -0.36
C GLY A 87 3.22 -3.22 0.55
N VAL A 88 4.28 -3.46 1.32
CA VAL A 88 4.39 -4.58 2.27
C VAL A 88 4.62 -4.08 3.69
N LEU A 89 4.14 -4.83 4.67
CA LEU A 89 4.38 -4.53 6.08
C LEU A 89 5.81 -4.90 6.48
N LEU A 90 6.55 -3.94 7.02
CA LEU A 90 7.88 -4.19 7.60
C LEU A 90 7.78 -4.60 9.08
N PHE A 91 7.05 -3.81 9.87
CA PHE A 91 6.86 -4.03 11.31
C PHE A 91 5.69 -3.20 11.84
N MET A 92 5.26 -3.51 13.07
CA MET A 92 4.22 -2.76 13.77
C MET A 92 4.76 -2.24 15.11
N PRO A 93 5.10 -0.93 15.23
CA PRO A 93 5.61 -0.41 16.51
C PRO A 93 4.55 -0.44 17.62
N LYS A 94 3.26 -0.53 17.27
CA LYS A 94 2.10 -0.76 18.15
C LYS A 94 1.06 -1.55 17.35
N GLU A 95 0.12 -2.21 18.04
CA GLU A 95 -0.90 -3.08 17.42
C GLU A 95 -1.71 -2.44 16.27
N ASN A 96 -1.87 -1.11 16.27
CA ASN A 96 -2.63 -0.39 15.26
C ASN A 96 -1.79 0.66 14.51
N ARG A 97 -0.48 0.44 14.41
CA ARG A 97 0.46 1.30 13.70
C ARG A 97 1.28 0.41 12.79
N MET A 98 1.26 0.68 11.50
CA MET A 98 1.89 -0.16 10.49
C MET A 98 2.96 0.63 9.74
N ALA A 99 4.17 0.09 9.69
CA ALA A 99 5.23 0.60 8.83
C ALA A 99 5.14 -0.11 7.47
N ILE A 100 4.63 0.58 6.44
CA ILE A 100 4.46 0.04 5.09
C ILE A 100 5.55 0.58 4.18
N SER A 101 6.26 -0.32 3.51
CA SER A 101 7.23 0.01 2.47
C SER A 101 6.60 -0.14 1.08
N PHE A 102 6.82 0.83 0.20
CA PHE A 102 6.30 0.87 -1.17
C PHE A 102 7.39 0.79 -2.24
N GLU A 103 8.65 0.66 -1.84
CA GLU A 103 9.81 0.61 -2.72
C GLU A 103 10.74 -0.49 -2.23
N GLU A 104 11.51 -1.09 -3.14
CA GLU A 104 12.57 -2.02 -2.74
C GLU A 104 13.65 -1.29 -1.91
N GLY A 105 14.20 -1.98 -0.91
CA GLY A 105 15.23 -1.45 -0.05
C GLY A 105 15.97 -2.56 0.68
N LYS A 106 17.13 -2.24 1.25
CA LYS A 106 17.83 -3.15 2.16
C LYS A 106 17.03 -3.26 3.46
N ALA A 107 17.21 -4.36 4.19
CA ALA A 107 16.51 -4.62 5.45
C ALA A 107 16.64 -3.51 6.52
N ASN A 108 17.63 -2.62 6.38
CA ASN A 108 17.89 -1.50 7.30
C ASN A 108 17.49 -0.13 6.72
N ASP A 109 16.97 -0.09 5.50
CA ASP A 109 16.57 1.17 4.89
C ASP A 109 15.22 1.58 5.49
N ALA A 110 15.15 2.78 6.07
CA ALA A 110 13.94 3.34 6.66
C ALA A 110 12.91 3.79 5.58
N ASN A 111 12.75 2.98 4.53
CA ASN A 111 11.91 3.23 3.36
C ASN A 111 10.46 2.82 3.64
N TYR A 112 9.86 3.40 4.67
CA TYR A 112 8.48 3.12 5.04
C TYR A 112 7.74 4.40 5.44
N LEU A 113 6.42 4.35 5.26
CA LEU A 113 5.48 5.32 5.80
C LEU A 113 4.65 4.67 6.89
N MET A 114 4.17 5.48 7.83
CA MET A 114 3.38 5.00 8.96
C MET A 114 1.89 5.13 8.64
N PHE A 115 1.12 4.08 8.91
CA PHE A 115 -0.33 4.05 8.75
C PHE A 115 -1.02 3.64 10.05
N GLY A 116 -2.23 4.13 10.28
CA GLY A 116 -3.03 3.76 11.44
C GLY A 116 -4.50 4.15 11.31
N PRO A 117 -5.37 3.62 12.18
CA PRO A 117 -6.81 3.81 12.08
C PRO A 117 -7.18 5.28 12.30
N ASN A 118 -8.01 5.81 11.40
CA ASN A 118 -8.59 7.14 11.54
C ASN A 118 -10.10 7.06 11.84
N PRO A 119 -10.54 7.46 13.05
CA PRO A 119 -11.95 7.44 13.44
C PRO A 119 -12.86 8.27 12.53
N THR A 120 -12.34 9.31 11.87
CA THR A 120 -13.14 10.16 10.98
C THR A 120 -13.39 9.50 9.62
N VAL A 121 -12.70 8.40 9.31
CA VAL A 121 -12.81 7.67 8.04
C VAL A 121 -13.08 6.19 8.30
N ASN A 122 -14.12 5.89 9.09
CA ASN A 122 -14.55 4.52 9.40
C ASN A 122 -13.42 3.61 9.93
N ASN A 123 -12.46 4.18 10.67
CA ASN A 123 -11.27 3.48 11.16
C ASN A 123 -10.44 2.81 10.06
N GLN A 124 -10.41 3.40 8.86
CA GLN A 124 -9.47 3.04 7.81
C GLN A 124 -8.04 3.36 8.22
N TYR A 125 -7.10 2.52 7.78
CA TYR A 125 -5.68 2.74 8.00
C TYR A 125 -5.17 3.76 6.99
N VAL A 126 -4.95 4.99 7.44
CA VAL A 126 -4.48 6.12 6.60
C VAL A 126 -3.12 6.61 7.03
N LEU A 127 -2.48 7.40 6.18
CA LEU A 127 -1.16 7.98 6.43
C LEU A 127 -1.13 8.75 7.76
N LEU A 128 -0.13 8.44 8.58
CA LEU A 128 0.15 9.12 9.84
C LEU A 128 1.26 10.14 9.65
N ALA A 129 1.09 11.29 10.29
CA ALA A 129 2.11 12.30 10.47
C ALA A 129 2.39 12.48 11.98
N ALA A 130 3.61 12.92 12.29
CA ALA A 130 3.99 13.30 13.66
C ALA A 130 3.22 14.53 14.13
N ASP A 131 2.93 15.46 13.21
CA ASP A 131 2.12 16.64 13.43
C ASP A 131 1.31 16.92 12.17
N TRP A 132 0.04 17.30 12.35
CA TRP A 132 -0.84 17.75 11.27
C TRP A 132 -1.26 19.19 11.57
N ASP A 133 -0.87 20.13 10.71
CA ASP A 133 -1.46 21.46 10.68
C ASP A 133 -2.62 21.51 9.66
N LYS A 134 -3.26 22.68 9.51
CA LYS A 134 -4.42 22.86 8.62
C LYS A 134 -4.13 22.54 7.14
N ARG A 135 -2.86 22.52 6.72
CA ARG A 135 -2.41 22.46 5.32
C ARG A 135 -1.40 21.35 5.07
N SER A 136 -0.62 20.96 6.06
CA SER A 136 0.50 20.03 5.91
C SER A 136 0.66 19.08 7.10
N GLY A 137 1.37 17.98 6.87
CA GLY A 137 1.83 17.10 7.93
C GLY A 137 3.30 16.75 7.77
N GLU A 138 3.96 16.44 8.89
CA GLU A 138 5.34 15.96 8.91
C GLU A 138 5.39 14.43 9.02
N VAL A 139 6.01 13.76 8.04
CA VAL A 139 6.23 12.32 8.05
C VAL A 139 7.73 12.01 8.07
N THR A 140 8.08 10.83 8.55
CA THR A 140 9.46 10.31 8.43
C THR A 140 9.51 9.31 7.29
N TYR A 141 10.43 9.51 6.34
CA TYR A 141 10.67 8.61 5.21
C TYR A 141 12.18 8.61 4.88
N GLN A 142 12.75 7.42 4.69
CA GLN A 142 14.20 7.21 4.53
C GLN A 142 15.04 7.84 5.65
N GLY A 143 14.53 7.77 6.89
CA GLY A 143 15.18 8.35 8.06
C GLY A 143 15.24 9.89 8.06
N LYS A 144 14.58 10.55 7.11
CA LYS A 144 14.51 12.01 6.98
C LYS A 144 13.08 12.48 7.25
N LYS A 145 12.95 13.73 7.71
CA LYS A 145 11.65 14.42 7.82
C LYS A 145 11.24 14.96 6.47
N TRP A 146 9.97 14.74 6.13
CA TRP A 146 9.31 15.21 4.91
C TRP A 146 7.99 15.88 5.25
N GLU A 147 7.63 16.86 4.45
CA GLU A 147 6.31 17.48 4.49
C GLU A 147 5.40 16.79 3.47
N THR A 148 4.14 16.61 3.83
CA THR A 148 3.07 16.16 2.92
C THR A 148 1.88 17.09 3.02
N SER A 149 1.07 17.21 1.96
CA SER A 149 -0.15 18.01 2.03
C SER A 149 -1.27 17.29 2.78
N SER A 150 -2.27 18.05 3.24
CA SER A 150 -3.49 17.51 3.85
C SER A 150 -4.30 16.59 2.92
N HIS A 151 -4.11 16.68 1.59
CA HIS A 151 -4.74 15.76 0.65
C HIS A 151 -4.27 14.32 0.87
N SER A 152 -2.97 14.13 1.10
CA SER A 152 -2.39 12.81 1.36
C SER A 152 -2.70 12.27 2.76
N ALA A 153 -3.31 13.07 3.66
CA ALA A 153 -3.71 12.61 4.99
C ALA A 153 -4.77 11.50 4.94
N PHE A 154 -5.54 11.43 3.85
CA PHE A 154 -6.58 10.44 3.63
C PHE A 154 -6.16 9.29 2.71
N ALA A 155 -4.91 9.29 2.24
CA ALA A 155 -4.36 8.15 1.51
C ALA A 155 -4.33 6.95 2.45
N GLY A 156 -5.15 5.95 2.11
CA GLY A 156 -5.41 4.76 2.91
C GLY A 156 -4.79 3.51 2.33
N LEU A 157 -4.72 2.47 3.15
CA LEU A 157 -4.35 1.13 2.71
C LEU A 157 -5.59 0.38 2.20
N GLU A 158 -5.43 -0.31 1.08
CA GLU A 158 -6.39 -1.24 0.50
C GLU A 158 -5.79 -2.64 0.37
N ILE A 159 -6.64 -3.66 0.44
CA ILE A 159 -6.26 -5.07 0.30
C ILE A 159 -7.24 -5.80 -0.62
N ASN A 160 -6.78 -6.89 -1.23
CA ASN A 160 -7.67 -7.80 -1.96
C ASN A 160 -8.20 -8.89 -1.01
N LEU A 161 -9.43 -8.71 -0.51
CA LEU A 161 -10.06 -9.66 0.41
C LEU A 161 -10.28 -11.04 -0.21
N LYS A 162 -10.55 -11.14 -1.52
CA LYS A 162 -10.77 -12.44 -2.18
C LYS A 162 -9.54 -13.34 -2.09
N ASN A 163 -8.34 -12.77 -2.26
CA ASN A 163 -7.09 -13.52 -2.18
C ASN A 163 -6.83 -14.02 -0.75
N ILE A 164 -7.24 -13.23 0.24
CA ILE A 164 -7.09 -13.55 1.66
C ILE A 164 -8.02 -14.71 2.05
N ASP A 165 -9.29 -14.65 1.65
CA ASP A 165 -10.25 -15.71 1.91
C ASP A 165 -9.89 -17.03 1.19
N GLN A 166 -9.34 -16.95 -0.03
CA GLN A 166 -8.83 -18.11 -0.77
C GLN A 166 -7.64 -18.77 -0.06
N ASN A 167 -6.64 -18.00 0.36
CA ASN A 167 -5.49 -18.54 1.09
C ASN A 167 -5.89 -19.17 2.44
N ASN A 168 -6.95 -18.69 3.08
CA ASN A 168 -7.45 -19.28 4.33
C ASN A 168 -8.28 -20.55 4.09
N THR A 169 -8.82 -20.74 2.88
CA THR A 169 -9.64 -21.92 2.51
C THR A 169 -8.85 -23.03 1.81
N GLU A 170 -7.55 -22.85 1.53
CA GLU A 170 -6.66 -23.96 1.13
C GLU A 170 -6.43 -24.91 2.31
N ALA A 171 -7.46 -25.71 2.60
CA ALA A 171 -7.40 -26.75 3.61
C ALA A 171 -6.37 -27.79 3.19
N ARG A 172 -5.36 -28.01 4.04
CA ARG A 172 -4.42 -29.12 3.90
C ARG A 172 -5.19 -30.44 3.93
N VAL A 173 -5.30 -31.12 2.79
CA VAL A 173 -5.86 -32.48 2.74
C VAL A 173 -4.85 -33.44 3.37
N ALA A 174 -5.18 -33.98 4.53
CA ALA A 174 -4.35 -34.99 5.19
C ALA A 174 -4.42 -36.32 4.41
N LYS A 175 -3.28 -36.88 4.03
CA LYS A 175 -3.20 -38.12 3.24
C LYS A 175 -3.50 -39.41 4.03
N GLY A 176 -3.78 -39.31 5.33
CA GLY A 176 -3.85 -40.47 6.23
C GLY A 176 -2.47 -41.08 6.54
N ARG A 177 -2.41 -41.99 7.52
CA ARG A 177 -1.22 -42.77 7.87
C ARG A 177 -1.58 -44.26 7.73
N THR A 178 -0.73 -45.04 7.07
CA THR A 178 -0.88 -46.51 7.00
C THR A 178 -0.09 -47.19 8.12
N VAL A 179 -0.55 -48.38 8.53
CA VAL A 179 0.16 -49.24 9.50
C VAL A 179 1.23 -50.02 8.74
N GLU A 180 2.45 -50.09 9.27
CA GLU A 180 3.50 -51.01 8.79
C GLU A 180 3.27 -52.42 9.32
#